data_AF-A0A345NRI7-F1
#
_entry.id   AF-A0A345NRI7-F1
#
_cell.length_a   1.000
_cell.length_b   1.000
_cell.length_c   1.000
_cell.angle_alpha   90.00
_cell.angle_beta   90.00
_cell.angle_gamma   90.00
#
_symmetry.space_group_name_H-M   'P 1'
#
loop_
_entity.id
_entity.type
_entity.pdbx_description
1 polymer ?
#
loop_
_entity_poly.entity_id
_entity_poly.type
_entity_poly.pdbx_seq_one_letter_code
_entity_poly.pdbx_strand_id
1 'polypeptide(L)'
;MSEPVRRRDPGPRKAVPVERLDQPLAKRRTLVSQARMDPEVFGAFAERFARFMGTARFLVWMTIFVLVWIGWNALAPDRFTFDPYAFIFLTLMLSLQASYAAPLILLAQNRQDDRDKVQMGQDRARDERNLADTEFLTREVAALRLALREVATRDFVRSELRSLLEEMDDRAAERHLRSPEGTDRGQADGTAPDDARRPPREADEG
;
A
#
# COMPACT_ATOMS: atom_id res chain seq x y z
N MET A 1 69.43 -14.01 65.78
CA MET A 1 68.80 -12.70 66.06
C MET A 1 68.81 -11.92 64.74
N SER A 2 68.12 -12.43 63.72
CA SER A 2 66.79 -11.99 63.25
C SER A 2 66.88 -10.87 62.20
N GLU A 3 67.16 -11.24 60.95
CA GLU A 3 66.92 -10.37 59.79
C GLU A 3 65.41 -10.28 59.50
N PRO A 4 64.83 -9.09 59.25
CA PRO A 4 63.47 -8.99 58.77
C PRO A 4 63.40 -9.18 57.25
N VAL A 5 62.80 -10.29 56.81
CA VAL A 5 62.39 -10.54 55.42
C VAL A 5 61.34 -9.50 55.01
N ARG A 6 61.76 -8.50 54.24
CA ARG A 6 60.89 -7.48 53.67
C ARG A 6 60.03 -8.10 52.56
N ARG A 7 58.79 -8.48 52.87
CA ARG A 7 57.77 -8.88 51.89
C ARG A 7 57.58 -7.74 50.88
N ARG A 8 57.74 -8.05 49.59
CA ARG A 8 57.50 -7.13 48.48
C ARG A 8 56.03 -7.26 48.07
N ASP A 9 55.21 -6.26 48.41
CA ASP A 9 53.84 -6.17 47.90
C ASP A 9 53.88 -5.89 46.38
N PRO A 10 53.18 -6.69 45.55
CA PRO A 10 52.92 -6.29 44.18
C PRO A 10 51.84 -5.20 44.20
N GLY A 11 52.25 -3.97 43.91
CA GLY A 11 51.35 -2.82 43.82
C GLY A 11 50.20 -3.04 42.82
N PRO A 12 49.09 -2.29 42.96
CA PRO A 12 47.90 -2.46 42.15
C PRO A 12 48.23 -2.24 40.67
N ARG A 13 48.05 -3.28 39.86
CA ARG A 13 48.16 -3.17 38.41
C ARG A 13 47.10 -2.18 37.94
N LYS A 14 47.53 -1.02 37.44
CA LYS A 14 46.65 -0.08 36.75
C LYS A 14 46.03 -0.81 35.56
N ALA A 15 44.73 -1.03 35.59
CA ALA A 15 43.99 -1.56 34.46
C ALA A 15 44.16 -0.60 33.29
N VAL A 16 44.69 -1.11 32.18
CA VAL A 16 44.79 -0.36 30.93
C VAL A 16 43.35 -0.18 30.42
N PRO A 17 42.84 1.04 30.23
CA PRO A 17 41.52 1.25 29.66
C PRO A 17 41.58 0.74 28.22
N VAL A 18 40.91 -0.37 27.94
CA VAL A 18 40.70 -0.83 26.56
C VAL A 18 39.68 0.11 25.96
N GLU A 19 40.16 1.07 25.16
CA GLU A 19 39.35 1.98 24.37
C GLU A 19 38.46 1.13 23.44
N ARG A 20 37.19 0.95 23.80
CA ARG A 20 36.24 0.22 22.96
C ARG A 20 35.94 1.07 21.73
N LEU A 21 36.42 0.61 20.57
CA LEU A 21 36.20 1.17 19.24
C LEU A 21 34.75 1.10 18.72
N ASP A 22 33.76 0.87 19.59
CA ASP A 22 32.35 0.70 19.20
C ASP A 22 31.47 1.91 19.51
N GLN A 23 32.06 3.03 19.97
CA GLN A 23 31.30 4.27 20.08
C GLN A 23 31.41 5.02 18.75
N PRO A 24 30.30 5.20 18.01
CA PRO A 24 30.34 6.05 16.82
C PRO A 24 30.79 7.43 17.28
N LEU A 25 31.94 7.88 16.75
CA LEU A 25 32.54 9.17 17.09
C LEU A 25 31.44 10.23 17.07
N ALA A 26 31.21 10.82 18.24
CA ALA A 26 30.31 11.94 18.41
C ALA A 26 30.65 12.99 17.34
N LYS A 27 29.72 13.09 16.38
CA LYS A 27 29.57 14.09 15.33
C LYS A 27 30.46 15.31 15.61
N ARG A 28 31.62 15.37 14.94
CA ARG A 28 32.48 16.55 14.90
C ARG A 28 31.55 17.73 14.63
N ARG A 29 31.39 18.60 15.62
CA ARG A 29 30.64 19.86 15.51
C ARG A 29 31.39 20.73 14.52
N THR A 30 31.12 20.52 13.24
CA THR A 30 31.53 21.38 12.15
C THR A 30 31.05 22.78 12.51
N LEU A 31 32.01 23.70 12.62
CA LEU A 31 31.79 25.14 12.82
C LEU A 31 31.24 25.80 11.55
N VAL A 32 30.38 25.10 10.82
CA VAL A 32 29.58 25.73 9.78
C VAL A 32 28.34 26.19 10.51
N SER A 33 28.34 27.47 10.87
CA SER A 33 27.13 28.23 11.15
C SER A 33 26.18 28.00 9.98
N GLN A 34 25.35 26.96 10.07
CA GLN A 34 24.19 26.81 9.20
C GLN A 34 23.35 28.04 9.49
N ALA A 35 23.45 29.02 8.59
CA ALA A 35 22.50 30.11 8.52
C ALA A 35 21.12 29.46 8.56
N ARG A 36 20.44 29.57 9.69
CA ARG A 36 19.06 29.13 9.85
C ARG A 36 18.21 30.12 9.05
N MET A 37 18.30 30.02 7.73
CA MET A 37 17.32 30.65 6.84
C MET A 37 16.01 29.94 7.12
N ASP A 38 14.97 30.68 7.51
CA ASP A 38 13.70 30.10 7.94
C ASP A 38 13.13 29.15 6.88
N PRO A 39 13.10 27.83 7.17
CA PRO A 39 12.78 26.81 6.18
C PRO A 39 11.34 26.91 5.66
N GLU A 40 10.45 27.56 6.40
CA GLU A 40 9.04 27.73 6.05
C GLU A 40 8.82 28.82 5.00
N VAL A 41 9.47 29.98 5.13
CA VAL A 41 9.35 31.10 4.18
C VAL A 41 9.90 30.71 2.80
N PHE A 42 11.03 30.00 2.80
CA PHE A 42 11.65 29.50 1.57
C PHE A 42 10.85 28.37 0.92
N GLY A 43 10.21 27.51 1.72
CA GLY A 43 9.34 26.44 1.22
C GLY A 43 8.14 26.98 0.45
N ALA A 44 7.46 27.99 1.00
CA ALA A 44 6.34 28.65 0.33
C ALA A 44 6.77 29.37 -0.96
N PHE A 45 7.94 30.02 -0.95
CA PHE A 45 8.50 30.66 -2.15
C PHE A 45 8.87 29.64 -3.23
N ALA A 46 9.54 28.55 -2.87
CA ALA A 46 9.90 27.48 -3.80
C ALA A 46 8.67 26.79 -4.41
N GLU A 47 7.62 26.55 -3.63
CA GLU A 47 6.37 25.98 -4.15
C GLU A 47 5.64 26.95 -5.11
N ARG A 48 5.68 28.26 -4.83
CA ARG A 48 5.17 29.27 -5.78
C ARG A 48 6.00 29.31 -7.05
N PHE A 49 7.33 29.28 -6.92
CA PHE A 49 8.27 29.34 -8.03
C PHE A 49 8.19 28.10 -8.92
N ALA A 50 8.05 26.90 -8.33
CA ALA A 50 7.85 25.65 -9.04
C ALA A 50 6.54 25.65 -9.85
N ARG A 51 5.43 26.12 -9.26
CA ARG A 51 4.16 26.29 -9.97
C ARG A 51 4.26 27.33 -11.10
N PHE A 52 5.06 28.37 -10.89
CA PHE A 52 5.27 29.42 -11.89
C PHE A 52 6.11 28.94 -13.08
N MET A 53 7.25 28.26 -12.83
CA MET A 53 8.12 27.70 -13.87
C MET A 53 7.50 26.51 -14.63
N GLY A 54 6.65 25.72 -13.97
CA GLY A 54 5.96 24.59 -14.61
C GLY A 54 4.83 24.98 -15.57
N THR A 55 4.50 26.27 -15.67
CA THR A 55 3.39 26.75 -16.51
C THR A 55 3.93 27.38 -17.81
N ALA A 56 3.33 27.06 -18.96
CA ALA A 56 3.69 27.63 -20.27
C ALA A 56 3.64 29.18 -20.33
N ARG A 57 2.94 29.81 -19.38
CA ARG A 57 2.85 31.27 -19.22
C ARG A 57 4.19 31.93 -18.94
N PHE A 58 5.11 31.27 -18.22
CA PHE A 58 6.43 31.85 -17.94
C PHE A 58 7.24 32.06 -19.22
N LEU A 59 7.28 31.04 -20.08
CA LEU A 59 7.96 31.11 -21.38
C LEU A 59 7.39 32.22 -22.25
N VAL A 60 6.05 32.34 -22.31
CA VAL A 60 5.39 33.42 -23.07
C VAL A 60 5.79 34.80 -22.58
N TRP A 61 5.77 35.05 -21.27
CA TRP A 61 6.20 36.34 -20.70
C TRP A 61 7.68 36.63 -20.98
N MET A 62 8.56 35.63 -20.84
CA MET A 62 9.98 35.78 -21.13
C MET A 62 10.24 36.09 -22.62
N THR A 63 9.53 35.42 -23.52
CA THR A 63 9.62 35.71 -24.96
C THR A 63 9.14 37.13 -25.27
N ILE A 64 8.02 37.55 -24.71
CA ILE A 64 7.51 38.93 -24.87
C ILE A 64 8.55 39.94 -24.36
N PHE A 65 9.13 39.70 -23.19
CA PHE A 65 10.16 40.57 -22.63
C PHE A 65 11.37 40.73 -23.56
N VAL A 66 11.89 39.63 -24.11
CA VAL A 66 12.99 39.65 -25.08
C VAL A 66 12.60 40.39 -26.36
N LEU A 67 11.40 40.14 -26.89
CA LEU A 67 10.90 40.82 -28.10
C LEU A 67 10.74 42.32 -27.88
N VAL A 68 10.21 42.74 -26.72
CA VAL A 68 10.07 44.15 -26.36
C VAL A 68 11.45 44.80 -26.20
N TRP A 69 12.43 44.12 -25.60
CA TRP A 69 13.79 44.64 -25.47
C TRP A 69 14.48 44.84 -26.82
N ILE A 70 14.40 43.84 -27.69
CA ILE A 70 14.94 43.91 -29.05
C ILE A 70 14.22 45.01 -29.84
N GLY A 71 12.88 45.05 -29.77
CA GLY A 71 12.07 46.07 -30.45
C GLY A 71 12.40 47.48 -29.96
N TRP A 72 12.54 47.69 -28.66
CA TRP A 72 12.94 48.97 -28.10
C TRP A 72 14.31 49.41 -28.60
N ASN A 73 15.32 48.54 -28.57
CA ASN A 73 16.67 48.88 -28.99
C ASN A 73 16.84 48.96 -30.53
N ALA A 74 15.99 48.28 -31.30
CA ALA A 74 16.00 48.33 -32.76
C ALA A 74 15.25 49.53 -33.35
N LEU A 75 14.18 49.99 -32.69
CA LEU A 75 13.37 51.13 -33.14
C LEU A 75 13.76 52.47 -32.47
N ALA A 76 14.56 52.44 -31.40
CA ALA A 76 15.04 53.65 -30.75
C ALA A 76 16.02 54.42 -31.68
N PRO A 77 15.89 55.77 -31.78
CA PRO A 77 16.89 56.60 -32.43
C PRO A 77 18.25 56.49 -31.73
N ASP A 78 19.37 56.63 -32.45
CA ASP A 78 20.77 56.44 -31.95
C ASP A 78 21.09 57.16 -30.62
N ARG A 79 20.37 58.24 -30.30
CA ARG A 79 20.48 58.98 -29.03
C ARG A 79 19.86 58.28 -27.80
N PHE A 80 19.03 57.26 -27.99
CA PHE A 80 18.33 56.50 -26.93
C PHE A 80 18.59 54.98 -27.00
N THR A 81 19.47 54.54 -27.91
CA THR A 81 19.87 53.14 -28.03
C THR A 81 20.68 52.74 -26.79
N PHE A 82 20.03 52.00 -25.88
CA PHE A 82 20.63 51.58 -24.62
C PHE A 82 21.54 50.36 -24.79
N ASP A 83 21.20 49.46 -25.73
CA ASP A 83 21.89 48.20 -25.99
C ASP A 83 22.04 47.97 -27.52
N PRO A 84 23.12 48.51 -28.14
CA PRO A 84 23.38 48.40 -29.58
C PRO A 84 23.59 46.95 -30.06
N TYR A 85 23.66 46.76 -31.38
CA TYR A 85 23.78 45.43 -32.02
C TYR A 85 24.89 44.59 -31.38
N ALA A 86 24.56 43.33 -31.06
CA ALA A 86 25.18 42.37 -30.12
C ALA A 86 24.48 42.25 -28.75
N PHE A 87 23.57 43.15 -28.39
CA PHE A 87 22.71 43.09 -27.19
C PHE A 87 23.46 42.60 -25.94
N ILE A 88 24.58 43.27 -25.62
CA ILE A 88 25.51 42.82 -24.58
C ILE A 88 24.82 42.85 -23.22
N PHE A 89 23.97 43.84 -22.95
CA PHE A 89 23.28 43.95 -21.66
C PHE A 89 22.24 42.86 -21.50
N LEU A 90 21.46 42.58 -22.54
CA LEU A 90 20.51 41.45 -22.54
C LEU A 90 21.24 40.13 -22.29
N THR A 91 22.38 39.92 -22.95
CA THR A 91 23.18 38.70 -22.79
C THR A 91 23.79 38.57 -21.39
N LEU A 92 24.31 39.66 -20.84
CA LEU A 92 24.83 39.69 -19.46
C LEU A 92 23.73 39.41 -18.44
N MET A 93 22.54 39.98 -18.63
CA MET A 93 21.40 39.74 -17.75
C MET A 93 20.92 38.29 -17.83
N LEU A 94 20.81 37.70 -19.03
CA LEU A 94 20.42 36.30 -19.20
C LEU A 94 21.45 35.33 -18.62
N SER A 95 22.75 35.60 -18.78
CA SER A 95 23.80 34.76 -18.19
C SER A 95 23.81 34.84 -16.67
N LEU A 96 23.59 36.03 -16.09
CA LEU A 96 23.40 36.20 -14.65
C LEU A 96 22.14 35.48 -14.15
N GLN A 97 21.03 35.57 -14.88
CA GLN A 97 19.77 34.90 -14.54
C GLN A 97 19.97 33.38 -14.42
N ALA A 98 20.68 32.77 -15.36
CA ALA A 98 21.02 31.35 -15.31
C ALA A 98 21.95 31.02 -14.14
N SER A 99 22.96 31.85 -13.88
CA SER A 99 23.93 31.63 -12.81
C SER A 99 23.31 31.67 -11.41
N TYR A 100 22.37 32.59 -11.15
CA TYR A 100 21.65 32.67 -9.88
C TYR A 100 20.55 31.60 -9.72
N ALA A 101 20.04 31.06 -10.83
CA ALA A 101 19.05 29.99 -10.76
C ALA A 101 19.63 28.71 -10.15
N ALA A 102 20.89 28.36 -10.45
CA ALA A 102 21.55 27.16 -9.96
C ALA A 102 21.55 27.03 -8.41
N PRO A 103 22.03 28.02 -7.62
CA PRO A 103 22.02 27.91 -6.16
C PRO A 103 20.60 27.91 -5.58
N LEU A 104 19.64 28.58 -6.20
CA LEU A 104 18.24 28.52 -5.76
C LEU A 104 17.61 27.15 -6.02
N ILE A 105 17.89 26.56 -7.19
CA ILE A 105 17.41 25.22 -7.54
C ILE A 105 18.03 24.18 -6.60
N LEU A 106 19.32 24.26 -6.32
CA LEU A 106 20.01 23.36 -5.38
C LEU A 106 19.40 23.42 -3.97
N LEU A 107 19.02 24.61 -3.51
CA LEU A 107 18.38 24.77 -2.20
C LEU A 107 16.94 24.24 -2.18
N ALA A 108 16.21 24.38 -3.29
CA ALA A 108 14.88 23.80 -3.45
C ALA A 108 14.92 22.26 -3.52
N GLN A 109 15.93 21.70 -4.18
CA GLN A 109 16.14 20.25 -4.31
C GLN A 109 16.48 19.59 -2.97
N ASN A 110 17.37 20.18 -2.16
CA ASN A 110 17.70 19.63 -0.84
C ASN A 110 16.46 19.39 0.05
N ARG A 111 15.43 20.24 -0.08
CA ARG A 111 14.16 20.07 0.63
C ARG A 111 13.20 19.06 0.00
N GLN A 112 13.28 18.82 -1.31
CA GLN A 112 12.55 17.72 -1.94
C GLN A 112 13.14 16.40 -1.46
N ASP A 113 14.45 16.26 -1.50
CA ASP A 113 15.16 15.06 -1.04
C ASP A 113 14.86 14.73 0.44
N ASP A 114 14.76 15.73 1.30
CA ASP A 114 14.42 15.51 2.71
C ASP A 114 12.97 15.06 2.93
N ARG A 115 12.02 15.57 2.13
CA ARG A 115 10.63 15.08 2.13
C ARG A 115 10.56 13.66 1.58
N ASP A 116 11.28 13.39 0.49
CA ASP A 116 11.32 12.09 -0.16
C ASP A 116 11.90 11.03 0.77
N LYS A 117 12.94 11.35 1.56
CA LYS A 117 13.45 10.44 2.61
C LYS A 117 12.40 10.08 3.66
N VAL A 118 11.62 11.05 4.13
CA VAL A 118 10.56 10.80 5.13
C VAL A 118 9.44 9.97 4.51
N GLN A 119 9.03 10.29 3.28
CA GLN A 119 8.03 9.54 2.52
C GLN A 119 8.48 8.08 2.33
N MET A 120 9.71 7.85 1.90
CA MET A 120 10.29 6.52 1.73
C MET A 120 10.33 5.71 3.03
N GLY A 121 10.64 6.36 4.16
CA GLY A 121 10.60 5.70 5.47
C GLY A 121 9.18 5.29 5.90
N GLN A 122 8.19 6.14 5.63
CA GLN A 122 6.78 5.83 5.91
C GLN A 122 6.25 4.72 5.00
N ASP A 123 6.58 4.76 3.71
CA ASP A 123 6.14 3.74 2.76
C ASP A 123 6.74 2.39 3.12
N ARG A 124 8.02 2.33 3.51
CA ARG A 124 8.62 1.10 4.04
C ARG A 124 7.89 0.55 5.26
N ALA A 125 7.55 1.40 6.22
CA ALA A 125 6.81 0.99 7.42
C ALA A 125 5.38 0.52 7.10
N ARG A 126 4.75 1.10 6.07
CA ARG A 126 3.44 0.64 5.57
C ARG A 126 3.55 -0.72 4.89
N ASP A 127 4.57 -0.92 4.06
CA ASP A 127 4.79 -2.20 3.38
C ASP A 127 5.04 -3.34 4.37
N GLU A 128 5.83 -3.09 5.42
CA GLU A 128 6.05 -4.06 6.51
C GLU A 128 4.74 -4.42 7.23
N ARG A 129 3.85 -3.44 7.47
CA ARG A 129 2.52 -3.70 8.05
C ARG A 129 1.59 -4.45 7.09
N ASN A 130 1.57 -4.08 5.82
CA ASN A 130 0.75 -4.75 4.80
C ASN A 130 1.17 -6.22 4.64
N LEU A 131 2.47 -6.50 4.70
CA LEU A 131 2.98 -7.87 4.69
C LEU A 131 2.47 -8.64 5.92
N ALA A 132 2.59 -8.06 7.12
CA ALA A 132 2.11 -8.68 8.35
C ALA A 132 0.59 -8.93 8.34
N ASP A 133 -0.20 -7.99 7.85
CA ASP A 133 -1.66 -8.13 7.71
C ASP A 133 -2.00 -9.24 6.71
N THR A 134 -1.26 -9.33 5.60
CA THR A 134 -1.44 -10.38 4.60
C THR A 134 -1.10 -11.76 5.17
N GLU A 135 -0.01 -11.87 5.93
CA GLU A 135 0.37 -13.11 6.63
C GLU A 135 -0.70 -13.51 7.66
N PHE A 136 -1.22 -12.54 8.41
CA PHE A 136 -2.31 -12.76 9.36
C PHE A 136 -3.56 -13.28 8.66
N LEU A 137 -4.05 -12.59 7.63
CA LEU A 137 -5.22 -13.01 6.85
C LEU A 137 -5.02 -14.39 6.21
N THR A 138 -3.82 -14.69 5.72
CA THR A 138 -3.51 -16.01 5.14
C THR A 138 -3.60 -17.11 6.19
N ARG A 139 -3.10 -16.86 7.41
CA ARG A 139 -3.22 -17.81 8.53
C ARG A 139 -4.67 -17.98 8.97
N GLU A 140 -5.43 -16.90 9.09
CA GLU A 140 -6.85 -16.95 9.45
C GLU A 140 -7.67 -17.71 8.40
N VAL A 141 -7.41 -17.48 7.10
CA VAL A 141 -8.07 -18.22 6.01
C VAL A 141 -7.72 -19.71 6.06
N ALA A 142 -6.46 -20.06 6.35
CA ALA A 142 -6.05 -21.45 6.50
C ALA A 142 -6.76 -22.12 7.69
N ALA A 143 -6.87 -21.43 8.83
CA ALA A 143 -7.59 -21.90 10.02
C ALA A 143 -9.09 -22.07 9.73
N LEU A 144 -9.72 -21.07 9.09
CA LEU A 144 -11.12 -21.14 8.68
C LEU A 144 -11.38 -22.31 7.72
N ARG A 145 -10.48 -22.56 6.77
CA ARG A 145 -10.57 -23.69 5.84
C ARG A 145 -10.50 -25.03 6.56
N LEU A 146 -9.65 -25.17 7.58
CA LEU A 146 -9.55 -26.38 8.39
C LEU A 146 -10.84 -26.61 9.18
N ALA A 147 -11.35 -25.58 9.87
CA ALA A 147 -12.61 -25.65 10.62
C ALA A 147 -13.80 -26.00 9.71
N LEU A 148 -13.89 -25.41 8.51
CA LEU A 148 -14.91 -25.74 7.53
C LEU A 148 -14.77 -27.18 7.02
N ARG A 149 -13.55 -27.71 6.88
CA ARG A 149 -13.34 -29.10 6.45
C ARG A 149 -13.84 -30.09 7.50
N GLU A 150 -13.69 -29.79 8.78
CA GLU A 150 -14.19 -30.62 9.88
C GLU A 150 -15.72 -30.65 9.92
N VAL A 151 -16.39 -29.49 9.80
CA VAL A 151 -17.86 -29.38 9.83
C VAL A 151 -18.53 -29.82 8.53
N ALA A 152 -17.88 -29.61 7.38
CA ALA A 152 -18.41 -29.95 6.06
C ALA A 152 -17.88 -31.27 5.50
N THR A 153 -17.52 -32.23 6.36
CA THR A 153 -17.25 -33.58 5.86
C THR A 153 -18.54 -34.09 5.22
N ARG A 154 -18.50 -34.46 3.93
CA ARG A 154 -19.67 -34.90 3.14
C ARG A 154 -20.53 -35.92 3.88
N ASP A 155 -19.89 -36.79 4.66
CA ASP A 155 -20.54 -37.84 5.41
C ASP A 155 -21.30 -37.32 6.63
N PHE A 156 -20.82 -36.26 7.31
CA PHE A 156 -21.54 -35.59 8.40
C PHE A 156 -22.76 -34.83 7.89
N VAL A 157 -22.58 -34.05 6.81
CA VAL A 157 -23.70 -33.33 6.17
C VAL A 157 -24.75 -34.31 5.66
N ARG A 158 -24.31 -35.44 5.08
CA ARG A 158 -25.20 -36.52 4.63
C ARG A 158 -25.88 -37.25 5.79
N SER A 159 -25.18 -37.53 6.88
CA SER A 159 -25.78 -38.18 8.04
C SER A 159 -26.82 -37.30 8.70
N GLU A 160 -26.56 -35.99 8.83
CA GLU A 160 -27.56 -35.08 9.40
C GLU A 160 -28.76 -34.83 8.49
N LEU A 161 -28.54 -34.70 7.17
CA LEU A 161 -29.66 -34.65 6.22
C LEU A 161 -30.53 -35.92 6.30
N ARG A 162 -29.91 -37.09 6.44
CA ARG A 162 -30.64 -38.36 6.56
C ARG A 162 -31.35 -38.46 7.91
N SER A 163 -30.69 -38.11 9.01
CA SER A 163 -31.27 -38.05 10.36
C SER A 163 -32.51 -37.15 10.40
N LEU A 164 -32.42 -35.94 9.84
CA LEU A 164 -33.55 -35.01 9.76
C LEU A 164 -34.68 -35.50 8.85
N LEU A 165 -34.37 -36.15 7.73
CA LEU A 165 -35.37 -36.76 6.85
C LEU A 165 -36.11 -37.91 7.56
N GLU A 166 -35.37 -38.77 8.25
CA GLU A 166 -35.91 -39.91 8.98
C GLU A 166 -36.83 -39.44 10.13
N GLU A 167 -36.43 -38.40 10.86
CA GLU A 167 -37.28 -37.76 11.88
C GLU A 167 -38.57 -37.17 11.29
N MET A 168 -38.53 -36.64 10.06
CA MET A 168 -39.74 -36.16 9.38
C MET A 168 -40.66 -37.29 8.92
N ASP A 169 -40.10 -38.38 8.39
CA ASP A 169 -40.87 -39.56 7.97
C ASP A 169 -41.53 -40.25 9.16
N ASP A 170 -40.83 -40.39 10.29
CA ASP A 170 -41.40 -40.95 11.53
C ASP A 170 -42.58 -40.09 12.04
N ARG A 171 -42.44 -38.77 12.04
CA ARG A 171 -43.54 -37.85 12.39
C ARG A 171 -44.71 -37.94 11.40
N ALA A 172 -44.46 -38.19 10.12
CA ALA A 172 -45.50 -38.39 9.13
C ALA A 172 -46.23 -39.73 9.33
N ALA A 173 -45.49 -40.80 9.66
CA ALA A 173 -46.03 -42.12 9.99
C ALA A 173 -46.88 -42.08 11.28
N GLU A 174 -46.41 -41.38 12.32
CA GLU A 174 -47.17 -41.17 13.55
C GLU A 174 -48.46 -40.38 13.32
N ARG A 175 -48.44 -39.38 12.42
CA ARG A 175 -49.65 -38.65 12.01
C ARG A 175 -50.63 -39.54 11.25
N HIS A 176 -50.14 -40.46 10.42
CA HIS A 176 -50.97 -41.45 9.72
C HIS A 176 -51.59 -42.46 10.70
N LEU A 177 -50.84 -42.93 11.70
CA LEU A 177 -51.33 -43.89 12.69
C LEU A 177 -52.34 -43.27 13.67
N ARG A 178 -52.27 -41.96 13.91
CA ARG A 178 -53.24 -41.21 14.72
C ARG A 178 -54.53 -40.84 13.99
N SER A 179 -54.64 -41.10 12.69
CA SER A 179 -55.90 -40.99 11.93
C SER A 179 -56.41 -42.35 11.42
N PRO A 180 -56.96 -43.23 12.28
CA PRO A 180 -57.73 -44.38 11.82
C PRO A 180 -59.22 -44.11 11.98
N GLU A 181 -59.84 -43.30 11.12
CA GLU A 181 -61.28 -43.45 10.86
C GLU A 181 -61.77 -42.68 9.62
N GLY A 182 -62.41 -43.42 8.72
CA GLY A 182 -63.38 -42.89 7.76
C GLY A 182 -63.13 -43.20 6.29
N THR A 183 -63.51 -44.39 5.81
CA THR A 183 -64.71 -44.54 4.94
C THR A 183 -64.91 -46.01 4.57
N ASP A 184 -66.07 -46.51 4.96
CA ASP A 184 -66.63 -47.85 4.74
C ASP A 184 -67.56 -47.85 3.51
N ARG A 185 -67.70 -49.04 2.93
CA ARG A 185 -68.88 -49.64 2.27
C ARG A 185 -69.11 -49.56 0.76
N GLY A 186 -69.24 -50.75 0.15
CA GLY A 186 -69.81 -51.01 -1.17
C GLY A 186 -69.89 -52.51 -1.51
N GLN A 187 -71.05 -53.12 -1.24
CA GLN A 187 -71.45 -54.53 -1.32
C GLN A 187 -71.75 -55.07 -2.74
N ALA A 188 -71.75 -56.42 -2.88
CA ALA A 188 -72.56 -57.31 -3.75
C ALA A 188 -71.82 -57.94 -4.95
N ASP A 189 -71.53 -59.25 -4.97
CA ASP A 189 -72.39 -60.46 -5.17
C ASP A 189 -72.46 -60.89 -6.66
N GLY A 190 -72.29 -62.20 -6.92
CA GLY A 190 -72.60 -62.83 -8.21
C GLY A 190 -71.47 -63.62 -8.92
N THR A 191 -71.48 -64.94 -8.70
CA THR A 191 -71.44 -66.01 -9.73
C THR A 191 -70.28 -66.09 -10.74
N ALA A 192 -69.49 -67.18 -10.65
CA ALA A 192 -68.72 -67.76 -11.76
C ALA A 192 -69.58 -68.82 -12.51
N PRO A 193 -69.24 -69.35 -13.70
CA PRO A 193 -67.97 -69.25 -14.45
C PRO A 193 -68.13 -69.12 -15.99
N ASP A 194 -67.01 -69.16 -16.70
CA ASP A 194 -66.80 -69.84 -17.99
C ASP A 194 -66.51 -69.02 -19.27
N ASP A 195 -65.56 -69.60 -19.99
CA ASP A 195 -65.28 -69.61 -21.42
C ASP A 195 -64.59 -68.43 -22.15
N ALA A 196 -63.64 -68.89 -22.97
CA ALA A 196 -63.34 -68.44 -24.32
C ALA A 196 -62.47 -67.18 -24.59
N ARG A 197 -61.33 -67.52 -25.22
CA ARG A 197 -60.65 -66.85 -26.35
C ARG A 197 -59.50 -65.88 -26.03
N ARG A 198 -58.29 -66.47 -26.14
CA ARG A 198 -57.16 -66.15 -27.03
C ARG A 198 -57.15 -64.82 -27.85
N PRO A 199 -55.92 -64.37 -28.23
CA PRO A 199 -55.42 -62.98 -28.36
C PRO A 199 -55.52 -62.49 -29.84
N PRO A 200 -54.71 -61.55 -30.44
CA PRO A 200 -53.57 -60.74 -29.97
C PRO A 200 -53.53 -59.29 -30.53
N ARG A 201 -52.35 -58.65 -30.40
CA ARG A 201 -51.61 -57.86 -31.43
C ARG A 201 -51.54 -56.33 -31.29
N GLU A 202 -50.28 -55.89 -31.52
CA GLU A 202 -49.84 -54.69 -32.25
C GLU A 202 -50.10 -53.35 -31.54
N ALA A 203 -49.18 -52.37 -31.52
CA ALA A 203 -48.04 -52.05 -32.37
C ALA A 203 -46.98 -51.35 -31.47
N ASP A 204 -45.66 -51.42 -31.73
CA ASP A 204 -44.97 -50.67 -32.79
C ASP A 204 -45.31 -49.17 -32.71
N GLU A 205 -44.42 -48.19 -32.81
CA GLU A 205 -43.05 -48.08 -33.30
C GLU A 205 -42.72 -46.58 -33.12
N GLY A 206 -41.44 -46.18 -33.10
CA GLY A 206 -41.04 -44.78 -33.33
C GLY A 206 -40.02 -44.21 -32.36
#